data_AF-A0A8B9CEA0-F1
#
_entry.id   AF-A0A8B9CEA0-F1
#
_cell.length_a   1.000
_cell.length_b   1.000
_cell.length_c   1.000
_cell.angle_alpha   90.00
_cell.angle_beta   90.00
_cell.angle_gamma   90.00
#
_symmetry.space_group_name_H-M   'P 1'
#
loop_
_entity.id
_entity.type
_entity.pdbx_description
1 polymer ?
#
loop_
_entity_poly.entity_id
_entity_poly.type
_entity_poly.pdbx_seq_one_letter_code
_entity_poly.pdbx_strand_id
1 'polypeptide(L)'
;FARGSGASDEDAALLQNLLTSCGLCEEVPESYIDIHTGLSGSGVAYVYLFAEALAEGAVKMGMPGALASRIAAQTLLGAAKVMLETGEHPAKLRGDVCTPGGTTIHALHQLEKGALRATVMSAVEAATQRARDVGED
;
A
#
# COMPACT_ATOMS: atom_id res chain seq x y z
N PHE A 1 3.14 -12.97 10.13
CA PHE A 1 2.48 -14.23 10.50
C PHE A 1 1.93 -14.11 11.91
N ALA A 2 1.03 -15.00 12.30
CA ALA A 2 0.60 -15.15 13.68
C ALA A 2 0.90 -16.57 14.15
N ARG A 3 1.13 -16.72 15.45
CA ARG A 3 1.47 -17.99 16.08
C ARG A 3 0.27 -18.54 16.83
N GLY A 4 -0.06 -19.80 16.55
CA GLY A 4 -1.03 -20.58 17.33
C GLY A 4 -0.44 -21.13 18.62
N SER A 5 -1.29 -21.59 19.53
CA SER A 5 -0.88 -22.09 20.86
C SER A 5 0.02 -23.33 20.86
N GLY A 6 0.14 -24.02 19.73
CA GLY A 6 0.97 -25.22 19.57
C GLY A 6 2.37 -24.97 19.01
N ALA A 7 2.71 -23.73 18.63
CA ALA A 7 4.01 -23.41 18.04
C ALA A 7 4.94 -22.77 19.07
N SER A 8 6.20 -23.23 19.08
CA SER A 8 7.25 -22.75 19.97
C SER A 8 7.92 -21.48 19.42
N ASP A 9 8.77 -20.84 20.24
CA ASP A 9 9.63 -19.75 19.79
C ASP A 9 10.60 -20.20 18.69
N GLU A 10 11.05 -21.46 18.72
CA GLU A 10 11.94 -22.05 17.72
C GLU A 10 11.22 -22.20 16.37
N ASP A 11 9.95 -22.61 16.37
CA ASP A 11 9.13 -22.69 15.16
C ASP A 11 8.89 -21.30 14.55
N ALA A 12 8.59 -20.30 15.39
CA ALA A 12 8.42 -18.92 14.94
C ALA A 12 9.71 -18.34 14.34
N ALA A 13 10.86 -18.57 14.98
CA ALA A 13 12.16 -18.15 14.48
C ALA A 13 12.52 -18.85 13.15
N LEU A 14 12.23 -20.14 13.03
CA LEU A 14 12.42 -20.87 11.78
C LEU A 14 11.57 -20.27 10.65
N LEU A 15 10.27 -20.04 10.89
CA LEU A 15 9.36 -19.45 9.92
C LEU A 15 9.83 -18.05 9.48
N GLN A 16 10.19 -17.20 10.45
CA GLN A 16 10.71 -15.86 10.21
C GLN A 16 11.96 -15.92 9.31
N ASN A 17 12.91 -16.80 9.62
CA ASN A 17 14.15 -16.96 8.84
C ASN A 17 13.87 -17.41 7.40
N LEU A 18 12.93 -18.34 7.20
CA LEU A 18 12.56 -18.80 5.86
C LEU A 18 11.92 -17.68 5.04
N LEU A 19 10.96 -16.96 5.61
CA LEU A 19 10.13 -16.00 4.89
C LEU A 19 10.79 -14.62 4.70
N THR A 20 11.76 -14.24 5.53
CA THR A 20 12.46 -12.95 5.41
C THR A 20 13.22 -12.82 4.08
N SER A 21 13.61 -13.95 3.47
CA SER A 21 14.21 -13.97 2.13
C SER A 21 13.24 -13.52 1.01
N CYS A 22 11.93 -13.61 1.25
CA CYS A 22 10.89 -13.22 0.30
C CYS A 22 10.39 -11.79 0.50
N GLY A 23 10.74 -11.12 1.60
CA GLY A 23 10.30 -9.76 1.92
C GLY A 23 10.19 -9.52 3.43
N LEU A 24 9.53 -8.42 3.79
CA LEU A 24 9.21 -8.12 5.19
C LEU A 24 8.32 -9.22 5.77
N CYS A 25 8.73 -9.79 6.89
CA CYS A 25 7.99 -10.78 7.63
C CYS A 25 7.95 -10.33 9.08
N GLU A 26 6.76 -10.22 9.66
CA GLU A 26 6.56 -9.69 11.01
C GLU A 26 5.65 -10.64 11.78
N GLU A 27 5.97 -10.94 13.03
CA GLU A 27 5.07 -11.65 13.93
C GLU A 27 4.04 -10.67 14.51
N VAL A 28 2.76 -11.00 14.42
CA VAL A 28 1.65 -10.16 14.88
C VAL A 28 0.61 -11.00 15.64
N PRO A 29 -0.25 -10.37 16.45
CA PRO A 29 -1.43 -11.03 17.01
C PRO A 29 -2.31 -11.64 15.93
N GLU A 30 -2.91 -12.81 16.21
CA GLU A 30 -3.81 -13.50 15.28
C GLU A 30 -5.02 -12.64 14.89
N SER A 31 -5.52 -11.80 15.80
CA SER A 31 -6.60 -10.85 15.54
C SER A 31 -6.28 -9.82 14.44
N TYR A 32 -5.03 -9.70 14.01
CA TYR A 32 -4.61 -8.81 12.93
C TYR A 32 -4.52 -9.50 11.57
N ILE A 33 -4.72 -10.82 11.47
CA ILE A 33 -4.56 -11.56 10.21
C ILE A 33 -5.56 -11.11 9.14
N ASP A 34 -6.84 -10.91 9.48
CA ASP A 34 -7.82 -10.40 8.51
C ASP A 34 -7.51 -8.97 8.06
N ILE A 35 -7.04 -8.14 9.00
CA ILE A 35 -6.61 -6.77 8.71
C ILE A 35 -5.41 -6.81 7.76
N HIS A 36 -4.46 -7.70 7.99
CA HIS A 36 -3.30 -7.91 7.14
C HIS A 36 -3.70 -8.38 5.74
N THR A 37 -4.71 -9.25 5.63
CA THR A 37 -5.27 -9.71 4.34
C THR A 37 -5.90 -8.55 3.56
N GLY A 38 -6.71 -7.71 4.23
CA GLY A 38 -7.31 -6.53 3.60
C GLY A 38 -6.29 -5.45 3.23
N LEU A 39 -5.24 -5.28 4.04
CA LEU A 39 -4.22 -4.26 3.84
C LEU A 39 -3.15 -4.66 2.82
N SER A 40 -2.55 -5.83 2.97
CA SER A 40 -1.36 -6.24 2.19
C SER A 40 -1.72 -7.18 1.04
N GLY A 41 -2.50 -8.23 1.31
CA GLY A 41 -2.88 -9.21 0.30
C GLY A 41 -3.74 -8.58 -0.79
N SER A 42 -4.83 -7.94 -0.37
CA SER A 42 -5.72 -7.19 -1.28
C SER A 42 -5.12 -5.85 -1.70
N GLY A 43 -4.27 -5.25 -0.85
CA GLY A 43 -3.63 -3.94 -1.08
C GLY A 43 -2.86 -3.81 -2.38
N VAL A 44 -2.21 -4.89 -2.82
CA VAL A 44 -1.45 -4.90 -4.08
C VAL A 44 -2.34 -4.53 -5.28
N ALA A 45 -3.59 -5.00 -5.30
CA ALA A 45 -4.55 -4.65 -6.36
C ALA A 45 -4.91 -3.16 -6.33
N TYR A 46 -5.00 -2.55 -5.14
CA TYR A 46 -5.30 -1.12 -5.00
C TYR A 46 -4.16 -0.27 -5.56
N VAL A 47 -2.91 -0.70 -5.32
CA VAL A 47 -1.71 -0.06 -5.84
C VAL A 47 -1.64 -0.18 -7.37
N TYR A 48 -2.00 -1.34 -7.95
CA TYR A 48 -2.08 -1.49 -9.40
C TYR A 48 -3.15 -0.59 -10.02
N LEU A 49 -4.34 -0.52 -9.44
CA LEU A 49 -5.40 0.38 -9.89
C LEU A 49 -4.94 1.84 -9.83
N PHE A 50 -4.25 2.24 -8.77
CA PHE A 50 -3.71 3.60 -8.65
C PHE A 50 -2.60 3.86 -9.69
N ALA A 51 -1.73 2.89 -9.95
CA ALA A 51 -0.69 2.98 -10.98
C ALA A 51 -1.29 3.15 -12.39
N GLU A 52 -2.34 2.37 -12.69
CA GLU A 52 -3.10 2.45 -13.93
C GLU A 52 -3.74 3.84 -14.08
N ALA A 53 -4.44 4.34 -13.06
CA ALA A 53 -5.05 5.67 -13.08
C ALA A 53 -4.02 6.79 -13.30
N LEU A 54 -2.82 6.70 -12.69
CA LEU A 54 -1.72 7.63 -12.95
C LEU A 54 -1.26 7.58 -14.42
N ALA A 55 -1.06 6.38 -14.95
CA ALA A 55 -0.62 6.19 -16.32
C ALA A 55 -1.65 6.71 -17.33
N GLU A 56 -2.94 6.41 -17.14
CA GLU A 56 -4.04 6.92 -17.96
C GLU A 56 -4.14 8.44 -17.89
N GLY A 57 -3.93 9.03 -16.71
CA GLY A 57 -3.83 10.48 -16.55
C GLY A 57 -2.72 11.10 -17.40
N ALA A 58 -1.54 10.47 -17.47
CA ALA A 58 -0.44 10.92 -18.32
C ALA A 58 -0.72 10.70 -19.82
N VAL A 59 -1.37 9.59 -20.19
CA VAL A 59 -1.80 9.33 -21.59
C VAL A 59 -2.79 10.38 -22.05
N LYS A 60 -3.76 10.75 -21.20
CA LYS A 60 -4.70 11.84 -21.47
C LYS A 60 -4.00 13.18 -21.78
N MET A 61 -2.82 13.39 -21.22
CA MET A 61 -1.98 14.57 -21.48
C MET A 61 -1.02 14.40 -22.67
N GLY A 62 -1.09 13.28 -23.41
CA GLY A 62 -0.34 13.04 -24.64
C GLY A 62 0.88 12.12 -24.51
N MET A 63 1.11 11.49 -23.34
CA MET A 63 2.23 10.56 -23.17
C MET A 63 1.95 9.19 -23.82
N PRO A 64 2.92 8.52 -24.46
CA PRO A 64 2.76 7.14 -24.91
C PRO A 64 2.48 6.18 -23.75
N GLY A 65 1.48 5.30 -23.90
CA GLY A 65 0.99 4.42 -22.82
C GLY A 65 2.08 3.61 -22.13
N ALA A 66 2.93 2.93 -22.89
CA ALA A 66 4.00 2.13 -22.30
C ALA A 66 4.97 2.97 -21.45
N LEU A 67 5.28 4.20 -21.87
CA LEU A 67 6.14 5.12 -21.11
C LEU A 67 5.45 5.57 -19.82
N ALA A 68 4.16 5.93 -19.91
CA ALA A 68 3.34 6.33 -18.77
C ALA A 68 3.29 5.22 -17.70
N SER A 69 3.04 3.96 -18.10
CA SER A 69 3.00 2.83 -17.17
C SER A 69 4.34 2.61 -16.46
N ARG A 70 5.47 2.70 -17.17
CA ARG A 70 6.80 2.55 -16.55
C ARG A 70 7.11 3.68 -15.57
N ILE A 71 6.79 4.92 -15.92
CA ILE A 71 7.00 6.07 -15.03
C ILE A 71 6.11 5.93 -13.79
N ALA A 72 4.83 5.59 -13.94
CA ALA A 72 3.91 5.41 -12.81
C ALA A 72 4.42 4.33 -11.84
N ALA A 73 4.84 3.17 -12.34
CA ALA A 73 5.42 2.11 -11.52
C ALA A 73 6.69 2.57 -10.78
N GLN A 74 7.58 3.29 -11.47
CA GLN A 74 8.81 3.80 -10.88
C GLN A 74 8.54 4.89 -9.81
N THR A 75 7.53 5.74 -10.02
CA THR A 75 7.09 6.74 -9.05
C THR A 75 6.61 6.07 -7.76
N LEU A 76 5.81 5.00 -7.87
CA LEU A 76 5.34 4.25 -6.70
C LEU A 76 6.49 3.58 -5.95
N LEU A 77 7.41 2.94 -6.67
CA LEU A 77 8.60 2.33 -6.07
C LEU A 77 9.43 3.37 -5.31
N GLY A 78 9.68 4.54 -5.91
CA GLY A 78 10.46 5.60 -5.29
C GLY A 78 9.81 6.14 -4.01
N ALA A 79 8.50 6.42 -4.06
CA ALA A 79 7.76 6.89 -2.89
C ALA A 79 7.76 5.87 -1.75
N ALA A 80 7.53 4.59 -2.05
CA ALA A 80 7.57 3.52 -1.06
C ALA A 80 8.96 3.35 -0.44
N LYS A 81 10.03 3.39 -1.25
CA LYS A 81 11.42 3.30 -0.76
C LYS A 81 11.75 4.42 0.22
N VAL A 82 11.49 5.68 -0.14
CA VAL A 82 11.76 6.82 0.74
C VAL A 82 11.01 6.67 2.07
N MET A 83 9.76 6.24 2.04
CA MET A 83 8.97 6.03 3.26
C MET A 83 9.57 4.94 4.16
N LEU A 84 9.99 3.81 3.58
CA LEU A 84 10.59 2.69 4.32
C LEU A 84 11.99 3.03 4.86
N GLU A 85 12.80 3.74 4.08
CA GLU A 85 14.18 4.08 4.45
C GLU A 85 14.26 5.19 5.52
N THR A 86 13.36 6.17 5.45
CA THR A 86 13.37 7.32 6.38
C THR A 86 12.54 7.09 7.64
N GLY A 87 11.52 6.22 7.57
CA GLY A 87 10.54 6.04 8.65
C GLY A 87 9.69 7.29 8.93
N GLU A 88 9.73 8.30 8.05
CA GLU A 88 9.00 9.55 8.26
C GLU A 88 7.50 9.39 7.99
N HIS A 89 6.70 10.17 8.74
CA HIS A 89 5.26 10.15 8.58
C HIS A 89 4.84 10.59 7.16
N PRO A 90 3.90 9.89 6.47
CA PRO A 90 3.51 10.20 5.09
C PRO A 90 3.04 11.63 4.85
N ALA A 91 2.44 12.27 5.87
CA ALA A 91 2.04 13.68 5.78
C ALA A 91 3.23 14.64 5.66
N LYS A 92 4.37 14.33 6.31
CA LYS A 92 5.61 15.10 6.18
C LYS A 92 6.20 14.92 4.79
N LEU A 93 6.41 13.68 4.35
CA LEU A 93 6.94 13.36 3.02
C LEU A 93 6.13 14.01 1.89
N ARG A 94 4.79 14.01 2.02
CA ARG A 94 3.90 14.74 1.10
C ARG A 94 4.13 16.25 1.12
N GLY A 95 4.37 16.83 2.30
CA GLY A 95 4.69 18.25 2.48
C GLY A 95 6.04 18.62 1.84
N ASP A 96 7.05 17.77 1.99
CA ASP A 96 8.41 18.01 1.49
C ASP A 96 8.47 18.12 -0.05
N VAL A 97 7.55 17.48 -0.77
CA VAL A 97 7.42 17.55 -2.25
C VAL A 97 6.37 18.56 -2.74
N CYS A 98 5.79 19.34 -1.82
CA CYS A 98 4.68 20.24 -2.11
C CYS A 98 5.13 21.71 -2.01
N THR A 99 5.58 22.27 -3.12
CA THR A 99 5.98 23.69 -3.18
C THR A 99 4.76 24.62 -3.23
N PRO A 100 4.84 25.82 -2.60
CA PRO A 100 3.75 26.81 -2.64
C PRO A 100 3.38 27.19 -4.09
N GLY A 101 2.10 27.01 -4.46
CA GLY A 101 1.59 27.27 -5.81
C GLY A 101 2.11 26.32 -6.90
N GLY A 102 2.83 25.25 -6.53
CA GLY A 102 3.39 24.28 -7.46
C GLY A 102 2.36 23.28 -8.00
N THR A 103 2.77 22.46 -8.95
CA THR A 103 1.91 21.44 -9.58
C THR A 103 1.37 20.42 -8.57
N THR A 104 2.17 20.04 -7.58
CA THR A 104 1.80 19.05 -6.55
C THR A 104 0.57 19.49 -5.75
N ILE A 105 0.49 20.75 -5.29
CA ILE A 105 -0.65 21.18 -4.46
C ILE A 105 -1.96 21.23 -5.26
N HIS A 106 -1.89 21.60 -6.55
CA HIS A 106 -3.05 21.57 -7.43
C HIS A 106 -3.56 20.14 -7.67
N ALA A 107 -2.65 19.18 -7.85
CA ALA A 107 -3.00 17.77 -8.00
C ALA A 107 -3.58 17.19 -6.70
N LEU A 108 -2.94 17.44 -5.55
CA LEU A 108 -3.42 17.00 -4.24
C LEU A 108 -4.82 17.54 -3.95
N HIS A 109 -5.10 18.80 -4.29
CA HIS A 109 -6.44 19.38 -4.12
C HIS A 109 -7.51 18.62 -4.93
N GLN A 110 -7.20 18.15 -6.15
CA GLN A 110 -8.13 17.33 -6.93
C GLN A 110 -8.33 15.93 -6.33
N LEU A 111 -7.26 15.32 -5.79
CA LEU A 111 -7.36 14.03 -5.11
C LEU A 111 -8.22 14.12 -3.83
N GLU A 112 -8.10 15.21 -3.07
CA GLU A 112 -8.94 15.45 -1.89
C GLU A 112 -10.41 15.73 -2.29
N LYS A 113 -10.65 16.46 -3.39
CA LYS A 113 -12.01 16.60 -3.97
C LYS A 113 -12.62 15.25 -4.37
N GLY A 114 -11.80 14.33 -4.85
CA GLY A 114 -12.18 12.95 -5.16
C GLY A 114 -12.30 12.04 -3.94
N ALA A 115 -12.16 12.58 -2.71
CA ALA A 115 -12.24 11.84 -1.46
C ALA A 115 -11.28 10.64 -1.37
N LEU A 116 -10.09 10.73 -1.98
CA LEU A 116 -9.14 9.61 -2.10
C LEU A 116 -8.92 8.86 -0.77
N ARG A 117 -8.71 9.60 0.33
CA ARG A 117 -8.48 9.00 1.65
C ARG A 117 -9.64 8.13 2.11
N ALA A 118 -10.86 8.68 2.02
CA ALA A 118 -12.06 7.96 2.45
C ALA A 118 -12.24 6.68 1.64
N THR A 119 -12.11 6.78 0.31
CA THR A 119 -12.24 5.63 -0.60
C THR A 119 -11.23 4.53 -0.29
N VAL A 120 -9.96 4.87 -0.07
CA VAL A 120 -8.91 3.88 0.22
C VAL A 120 -9.11 3.25 1.61
N MET A 121 -9.50 4.04 2.62
CA MET A 121 -9.81 3.52 3.95
C MET A 121 -10.97 2.52 3.91
N SER A 122 -12.05 2.87 3.20
CA SER A 122 -13.21 1.98 3.03
C SER A 122 -12.87 0.71 2.25
N ALA A 123 -11.92 0.75 1.30
CA ALA A 123 -11.48 -0.45 0.59
C ALA A 123 -10.80 -1.46 1.53
N VAL A 124 -9.90 -0.99 2.41
CA VAL A 124 -9.24 -1.83 3.41
C VAL A 124 -10.27 -2.39 4.41
N GLU A 125 -11.20 -1.57 4.87
CA GLU A 125 -12.28 -1.98 5.76
C GLU A 125 -13.15 -3.08 5.14
N ALA A 126 -13.61 -2.88 3.90
CA ALA A 126 -14.44 -3.84 3.19
C ALA A 126 -13.72 -5.17 2.97
N ALA A 127 -12.44 -5.14 2.58
CA ALA A 127 -11.66 -6.36 2.38
C ALA A 127 -11.37 -7.09 3.70
N THR A 128 -11.12 -6.35 4.78
CA THR A 128 -10.94 -6.90 6.12
C THR A 128 -12.22 -7.59 6.60
N GLN A 129 -13.37 -6.95 6.41
CA GLN A 129 -14.66 -7.54 6.80
C GLN A 129 -14.94 -8.80 5.99
N ARG A 130 -14.70 -8.76 4.67
CA ARG A 130 -14.88 -9.96 3.85
C ARG A 130 -13.94 -11.10 4.26
N ALA A 131 -12.70 -10.81 4.65
CA ALA A 131 -11.77 -11.82 5.13
C ALA A 131 -12.30 -12.53 6.40
N ARG A 132 -12.88 -11.76 7.34
CA ARG A 132 -13.56 -12.30 8.53
C ARG A 132 -14.72 -13.22 8.15
N ASP A 133 -15.60 -12.74 7.27
CA ASP A 133 -16.77 -13.52 6.86
C ASP A 133 -16.37 -14.86 6.20
N VAL A 134 -15.26 -14.90 5.46
CA VAL A 134 -14.74 -16.14 4.86
C VAL A 134 -14.10 -17.07 5.90
N GLY A 135 -13.52 -16.52 6.98
CA GLY A 135 -12.92 -17.32 8.05
C GLY A 135 -13.94 -17.98 8.98
N GLU A 136 -15.20 -17.56 8.93
CA GLU A 136 -16.32 -18.16 9.68
C GLU A 136 -16.97 -19.37 8.96
N ASP A 137 -16.69 -19.56 7.66
CA ASP A 137 -17.15 -20.68 6.81
C ASP A 137 -16.21 -21.91 6.91
#